data_AF-A0A506Q281-F1
#
_entry.id   AF-A0A506Q281-F1
#
_cell.length_a   1.000
_cell.length_b   1.000
_cell.length_c   1.000
_cell.angle_alpha   90.00
_cell.angle_beta   90.00
_cell.angle_gamma   90.00
#
_symmetry.space_group_name_H-M   'P 1'
#
loop_
_entity.id
_entity.type
_entity.pdbx_description
1 polymer ?
#
loop_
_entity_poly.entity_id
_entity_poly.type
_entity_poly.pdbx_seq_one_letter_code
_entity_poly.pdbx_strand_id
1 'polypeptide(L)'
;MHIIRNKEVHGNLNTELYDVIKNLPDHILHHSEHTLRHPSGVYSVSTKRVFDAFEGFVSLLEDFKTEYESLSKMHKELLDALMAYIDDAYHLMKSLISSTAVTKNIPFAQNWLKAVDNSTKTIVENYQSKTLPYRERLALIVNRIKHEHGRYCHVEARTIFGRVKGYYIEGITQDGTIIPHSRIHPMFKGMHTAISYNRDIKNYLADFYILSHFMAATMHELIQHHYGITLSMNLQECQDDVKIIDLCEKVSNIPDLFFPDESESELTQIILKREEGIIEFQKPATTRYMRSLRRYSNARIQNVLTADGATTKWALPYFKGE
;
A
#
# COMPACT_ATOMS: atom_id res chain seq x y z
N MET A 1 10.89 -7.79 6.08
CA MET A 1 11.53 -7.11 4.95
C MET A 1 12.15 -5.80 5.41
N HIS A 2 13.34 -5.51 4.90
CA HIS A 2 14.09 -4.30 5.19
C HIS A 2 14.49 -3.69 3.84
N ILE A 3 13.94 -2.53 3.50
CA ILE A 3 14.25 -1.79 2.27
C ILE A 3 15.00 -0.53 2.66
N ILE A 4 16.13 -0.27 1.99
CA ILE A 4 16.92 0.94 2.17
C ILE A 4 17.01 1.62 0.81
N ARG A 5 16.72 2.91 0.76
CA ARG A 5 17.03 3.79 -0.36
C ARG A 5 18.04 4.83 0.09
N ASN A 6 19.24 4.76 -0.48
CA ASN A 6 20.34 5.67 -0.22
C ASN A 6 20.69 6.38 -1.53
N LYS A 7 20.70 7.71 -1.50
CA LYS A 7 20.97 8.53 -2.68
C LYS A 7 22.41 8.38 -3.20
N GLU A 8 23.40 8.24 -2.34
CA GLU A 8 24.79 8.04 -2.76
C GLU A 8 25.01 6.67 -3.41
N VAL A 9 24.33 5.64 -2.90
CA VAL A 9 24.48 4.25 -3.38
C VAL A 9 23.64 3.99 -4.63
N HIS A 10 22.42 4.53 -4.70
CA HIS A 10 21.47 4.25 -5.79
C HIS A 10 21.29 5.42 -6.78
N GLY A 11 21.80 6.61 -6.47
CA GLY A 11 21.66 7.82 -7.29
C GLY A 11 20.36 8.59 -7.04
N ASN A 12 19.38 7.98 -6.36
CA ASN A 12 18.09 8.58 -6.04
C ASN A 12 17.42 7.92 -4.82
N LEU A 13 16.32 8.54 -4.36
CA LEU A 13 15.47 8.07 -3.26
C LEU A 13 14.18 7.38 -3.73
N ASN A 14 14.00 7.26 -5.04
CA ASN A 14 12.86 6.56 -5.63
C ASN A 14 12.95 5.05 -5.40
N THR A 15 12.05 4.26 -5.96
CA THR A 15 12.00 2.81 -5.72
C THR A 15 13.04 2.06 -6.56
N GLU A 16 13.42 0.85 -6.16
CA GLU A 16 14.33 0.01 -6.96
C GLU A 16 13.79 -0.25 -8.38
N LEU A 17 12.47 -0.32 -8.53
CA LEU A 17 11.83 -0.43 -9.83
C LEU A 17 12.09 0.80 -10.73
N TYR A 18 12.23 2.00 -10.16
CA TYR A 18 12.63 3.18 -10.93
C TYR A 18 13.98 2.94 -11.60
N ASP A 19 14.95 2.43 -10.85
CA ASP A 19 16.31 2.18 -11.34
C ASP A 19 16.29 1.16 -12.49
N VAL A 20 15.52 0.07 -12.34
CA VAL A 20 15.35 -0.94 -13.40
C VAL A 20 14.76 -0.31 -14.64
N ILE A 21 13.63 0.40 -14.50
CA ILE A 21 12.90 1.00 -15.62
C ILE A 21 13.74 2.03 -16.38
N LYS A 22 14.56 2.82 -15.68
CA LYS A 22 15.42 3.83 -16.29
C LYS A 22 16.65 3.25 -17.00
N ASN A 23 17.05 2.03 -16.66
CA ASN A 23 18.17 1.35 -17.29
C ASN A 23 17.74 0.33 -18.37
N LEU A 24 16.44 0.20 -18.67
CA LEU A 24 15.96 -0.70 -19.73
C LEU A 24 16.47 -0.27 -21.12
N PRO A 25 17.10 -1.18 -21.89
CA PRO A 25 17.44 -0.92 -23.28
C PRO A 25 16.18 -0.88 -24.17
N ASP A 26 16.07 0.10 -25.07
CA ASP A 26 14.90 0.23 -25.95
C ASP A 26 14.65 -1.01 -26.84
N HIS A 27 15.72 -1.71 -27.24
CA HIS A 27 15.62 -2.85 -28.16
C HIS A 27 14.97 -4.11 -27.56
N ILE A 28 14.79 -4.17 -26.23
CA ILE A 28 14.07 -5.26 -25.55
C ILE A 28 12.61 -4.90 -25.24
N LEU A 29 12.14 -3.72 -25.67
CA LEU A 29 10.81 -3.23 -25.34
C LEU A 29 9.82 -3.48 -26.48
N HIS A 30 8.69 -4.10 -26.13
CA HIS A 30 7.59 -4.46 -27.02
C HIS A 30 6.29 -3.72 -26.65
N HIS A 31 6.36 -2.66 -25.84
CA HIS A 31 5.20 -1.91 -25.34
C HIS A 31 4.24 -1.44 -26.46
N SER A 32 4.79 -0.97 -27.58
CA SER A 32 4.02 -0.48 -28.73
C SER A 32 3.20 -1.58 -29.39
N GLU A 33 3.75 -2.80 -29.47
CA GLU A 33 3.04 -3.98 -29.99
C GLU A 33 1.81 -4.33 -29.16
N HIS A 34 1.86 -4.03 -27.86
CA HIS A 34 0.77 -4.27 -26.91
C HIS A 34 -0.16 -3.08 -26.74
N THR A 35 0.00 -2.00 -27.52
CA THR A 35 -0.73 -0.72 -27.35
C THR A 35 -0.58 -0.13 -25.94
N LEU A 36 0.56 -0.38 -25.29
CA LEU A 36 0.90 0.16 -23.98
C LEU A 36 1.75 1.42 -24.13
N ARG A 37 1.72 2.28 -23.10
CA ARG A 37 2.71 3.36 -22.96
C ARG A 37 4.10 2.75 -22.78
N HIS A 38 5.13 3.54 -23.09
CA HIS A 38 6.50 3.21 -22.74
C HIS A 38 6.61 2.84 -21.24
N PRO A 39 7.41 1.84 -20.83
CA PRO A 39 7.49 1.40 -19.44
C PRO A 39 7.78 2.53 -18.44
N SER A 40 8.66 3.47 -18.81
CA SER A 40 8.91 4.68 -18.01
C SER A 40 7.65 5.54 -17.83
N GLY A 41 6.81 5.65 -18.86
CA GLY A 41 5.54 6.38 -18.78
C GLY A 41 4.48 5.66 -17.94
N VAL A 42 4.40 4.32 -18.03
CA VAL A 42 3.53 3.52 -17.15
C VAL A 42 3.95 3.71 -15.70
N TYR A 43 5.24 3.50 -15.40
CA TYR A 43 5.78 3.68 -14.05
C TYR A 43 5.51 5.09 -13.52
N SER A 44 5.89 6.14 -14.26
CA SER A 44 5.73 7.53 -13.81
C SER A 44 4.27 7.91 -13.53
N VAL A 45 3.32 7.46 -14.34
CA VAL A 45 1.90 7.75 -14.11
C VAL A 45 1.39 7.00 -12.88
N SER A 46 1.77 5.73 -12.73
CA SER A 46 1.32 4.90 -11.63
C SER A 46 1.88 5.38 -10.28
N THR A 47 3.19 5.66 -10.21
CA THR A 47 3.82 6.17 -8.99
C THR A 47 3.39 7.59 -8.65
N LYS A 48 3.21 8.46 -9.65
CA LYS A 48 2.65 9.79 -9.42
C LYS A 48 1.28 9.71 -8.75
N ARG A 49 0.38 8.85 -9.24
CA ARG A 49 -0.95 8.67 -8.64
C ARG A 49 -0.86 8.22 -7.18
N VAL A 50 0.04 7.27 -6.89
CA VAL A 50 0.29 6.79 -5.52
C VAL A 50 0.78 7.93 -4.63
N PHE A 51 1.80 8.69 -5.05
CA PHE A 51 2.33 9.80 -4.27
C PHE A 51 1.32 10.93 -4.07
N ASP A 52 0.59 11.33 -5.13
CA ASP A 52 -0.46 12.34 -5.03
C ASP A 52 -1.56 11.91 -4.03
N ALA A 53 -1.92 10.62 -4.01
CA ALA A 53 -2.90 10.08 -3.05
C ALA A 53 -2.35 10.04 -1.60
N PHE A 54 -1.08 9.69 -1.42
CA PHE A 54 -0.42 9.79 -0.11
C PHE A 54 -0.38 11.22 0.40
N GLU A 55 0.09 12.17 -0.41
CA GLU A 55 0.16 13.59 -0.07
C GLU A 55 -1.21 14.14 0.31
N GLY A 56 -2.22 13.90 -0.54
CA GLY A 56 -3.59 14.31 -0.29
C GLY A 56 -4.16 13.73 1.01
N PHE A 57 -3.91 12.45 1.29
CA PHE A 57 -4.39 11.81 2.50
C PHE A 57 -3.67 12.32 3.77
N VAL A 58 -2.34 12.44 3.73
CA VAL A 58 -1.55 12.90 4.88
C VAL A 58 -1.90 14.34 5.24
N SER A 59 -2.03 15.24 4.26
CA SER A 59 -2.45 16.63 4.50
C SER A 59 -3.82 16.71 5.19
N LEU A 60 -4.76 15.83 4.83
CA LEU A 60 -6.07 15.76 5.47
C LEU A 60 -6.02 15.15 6.88
N LEU A 61 -5.10 14.21 7.13
CA LEU A 61 -4.94 13.57 8.42
C LEU A 61 -4.34 14.53 9.48
N GLU A 62 -3.41 15.38 9.06
CA GLU A 62 -2.78 16.41 9.92
C GLU A 62 -3.76 17.51 10.35
N ASP A 63 -4.75 17.84 9.51
CA ASP A 63 -5.77 18.82 9.88
C ASP A 63 -6.86 18.19 10.76
N PHE A 64 -6.93 18.66 12.02
CA PHE A 64 -7.92 18.21 12.99
C PHE A 64 -9.35 18.61 12.62
N LYS A 65 -9.53 19.64 11.80
CA LYS A 65 -10.85 20.13 11.35
C LYS A 65 -11.35 19.43 10.10
N THR A 66 -10.54 18.55 9.49
CA THR A 66 -10.93 17.78 8.31
C THR A 66 -12.22 17.00 8.55
N GLU A 67 -13.17 17.20 7.66
CA GLU A 67 -14.39 16.40 7.57
C GLU A 67 -14.07 14.93 7.28
N TYR A 68 -14.72 14.04 8.01
CA TYR A 68 -14.48 12.60 7.89
C TYR A 68 -14.71 12.07 6.48
N GLU A 69 -15.71 12.60 5.76
CA GLU A 69 -16.00 12.20 4.37
C GLU A 69 -14.82 12.46 3.43
N SER A 70 -14.14 13.61 3.57
CA SER A 70 -12.94 13.94 2.79
C SER A 70 -11.82 12.95 3.09
N LEU A 71 -11.67 12.57 4.38
CA LEU A 71 -10.69 11.58 4.81
C LEU A 71 -11.01 10.19 4.24
N SER A 72 -12.27 9.74 4.26
CA SER A 72 -12.68 8.46 3.68
C SER A 72 -12.44 8.43 2.17
N LYS A 73 -12.80 9.52 1.47
CA LYS A 73 -12.62 9.64 0.02
C LYS A 73 -11.15 9.52 -0.37
N MET A 74 -10.27 10.22 0.34
CA MET A 74 -8.86 10.23 0.01
C MET A 74 -8.13 8.96 0.45
N HIS A 75 -8.54 8.36 1.55
CA HIS A 75 -8.09 7.01 1.92
C HIS A 75 -8.50 5.98 0.86
N LYS A 76 -9.73 6.03 0.36
CA LYS A 76 -10.20 5.14 -0.71
C LYS A 76 -9.37 5.32 -2.00
N GLU A 77 -9.07 6.57 -2.38
CA GLU A 77 -8.21 6.84 -3.54
C GLU A 77 -6.81 6.25 -3.34
N LEU A 78 -6.22 6.36 -2.14
CA LEU A 78 -4.94 5.73 -1.83
C LEU A 78 -4.99 4.20 -2.01
N LEU A 79 -6.02 3.54 -1.48
CA LEU A 79 -6.17 2.08 -1.64
C LEU A 79 -6.36 1.69 -3.11
N ASP A 80 -7.15 2.45 -3.86
CA ASP A 80 -7.38 2.23 -5.29
C ASP A 80 -6.12 2.49 -6.13
N ALA A 81 -5.31 3.49 -5.77
CA ALA A 81 -4.03 3.78 -6.41
C ALA A 81 -3.01 2.66 -6.18
N LEU A 82 -2.92 2.12 -4.95
CA LEU A 82 -2.04 1.00 -4.64
C LEU A 82 -2.47 -0.30 -5.34
N MET A 83 -3.79 -0.56 -5.43
CA MET A 83 -4.30 -1.69 -6.19
C MET A 83 -3.97 -1.58 -7.68
N ALA A 84 -4.18 -0.38 -8.26
CA ALA A 84 -3.83 -0.11 -9.65
C ALA A 84 -2.32 -0.26 -9.90
N TYR A 85 -1.48 0.18 -8.96
CA TYR A 85 -0.02 0.00 -9.04
C TYR A 85 0.40 -1.48 -9.14
N ILE A 86 -0.25 -2.37 -8.39
CA ILE A 86 -0.03 -3.82 -8.49
C ILE A 86 -0.46 -4.35 -9.86
N ASP A 87 -1.56 -3.86 -10.42
CA ASP A 87 -2.04 -4.26 -11.75
C ASP A 87 -1.13 -3.74 -12.89
N ASP A 88 -0.65 -2.50 -12.77
CA ASP A 88 0.28 -1.86 -13.73
C ASP A 88 1.61 -2.61 -13.82
N ALA A 89 2.03 -3.30 -12.75
CA ALA A 89 3.23 -4.14 -12.78
C ALA A 89 3.16 -5.24 -13.84
N TYR A 90 1.99 -5.85 -14.05
CA TYR A 90 1.84 -6.84 -15.13
C TYR A 90 1.95 -6.20 -16.51
N HIS A 91 1.53 -4.95 -16.67
CA HIS A 91 1.72 -4.21 -17.92
C HIS A 91 3.20 -3.87 -18.16
N LEU A 92 3.95 -3.52 -17.12
CA LEU A 92 5.40 -3.36 -17.18
C LEU A 92 6.08 -4.68 -17.59
N MET A 93 5.73 -5.81 -16.97
CA MET A 93 6.29 -7.11 -17.33
C MET A 93 5.93 -7.52 -18.77
N LYS A 94 4.67 -7.30 -19.17
CA LYS A 94 4.17 -7.59 -20.52
C LYS A 94 4.91 -6.79 -21.59
N SER A 95 5.40 -5.59 -21.25
CA SER A 95 6.18 -4.76 -22.16
C SER A 95 7.55 -5.35 -22.54
N LEU A 96 8.05 -6.34 -21.82
CA LEU A 96 9.33 -7.02 -22.06
C LEU A 96 9.20 -8.29 -22.93
N ILE A 97 8.05 -8.53 -23.54
CA ILE A 97 7.81 -9.77 -24.28
C ILE A 97 7.06 -9.41 -25.56
N SER A 98 7.47 -9.93 -26.71
CA SER A 98 6.75 -9.67 -27.96
C SER A 98 5.29 -10.10 -27.88
N SER A 99 4.41 -9.29 -28.45
CA SER A 99 2.98 -9.59 -28.64
C SER A 99 2.75 -10.91 -29.36
N THR A 100 3.67 -11.31 -30.24
CA THR A 100 3.60 -12.55 -31.01
C THR A 100 3.80 -13.82 -30.18
N ALA A 101 4.31 -13.69 -28.94
CA ALA A 101 4.56 -14.84 -28.07
C ALA A 101 3.27 -15.57 -27.66
N VAL A 102 2.11 -14.90 -27.71
CA VAL A 102 0.81 -15.48 -27.39
C VAL A 102 -0.19 -15.13 -28.48
N THR A 103 -0.66 -16.14 -29.20
CA THR A 103 -1.62 -15.98 -30.31
C THR A 103 -3.07 -15.84 -29.85
N LYS A 104 -3.39 -16.27 -28.62
CA LYS A 104 -4.73 -16.20 -28.05
C LYS A 104 -5.03 -14.80 -27.53
N ASN A 105 -6.25 -14.31 -27.78
CA ASN A 105 -6.72 -13.07 -27.18
C ASN A 105 -7.01 -13.29 -25.68
N ILE A 106 -6.09 -12.85 -24.82
CA ILE A 106 -6.22 -12.92 -23.36
C ILE A 106 -6.24 -11.48 -22.81
N PRO A 107 -7.38 -11.02 -22.25
CA PRO A 107 -7.55 -9.61 -21.89
C PRO A 107 -6.73 -9.20 -20.66
N PHE A 108 -6.56 -10.10 -19.68
CA PHE A 108 -5.86 -9.79 -18.44
C PHE A 108 -4.35 -10.02 -18.59
N ALA A 109 -3.54 -8.98 -18.33
CA ALA A 109 -2.09 -9.02 -18.50
C ALA A 109 -1.42 -10.17 -17.73
N GLN A 110 -1.83 -10.42 -16.49
CA GLN A 110 -1.33 -11.53 -15.68
C GLN A 110 -1.58 -12.91 -16.31
N ASN A 111 -2.75 -13.12 -16.93
CA ASN A 111 -3.09 -14.39 -17.57
C ASN A 111 -2.40 -14.52 -18.92
N TRP A 112 -2.21 -13.40 -19.62
CA TRP A 112 -1.45 -13.34 -20.87
C TRP A 112 0.01 -13.73 -20.63
N LEU A 113 0.65 -13.16 -19.60
CA LEU A 113 2.03 -13.48 -19.21
C LEU A 113 2.21 -14.97 -18.90
N LYS A 114 1.27 -15.58 -18.18
CA LYS A 114 1.28 -17.01 -17.86
C LYS A 114 1.09 -17.92 -19.08
N ALA A 115 0.64 -17.39 -20.21
CA ALA A 115 0.44 -18.14 -21.44
C ALA A 115 1.65 -18.10 -22.39
N VAL A 116 2.69 -17.31 -22.06
CA VAL A 116 3.92 -17.18 -22.88
C VAL A 116 4.68 -18.50 -22.92
N ASP A 117 5.15 -18.98 -21.77
CA ASP A 117 5.84 -20.25 -21.61
C ASP A 117 5.84 -20.69 -20.12
N ASN A 118 6.30 -21.91 -19.83
CA ASN A 118 6.29 -22.47 -18.47
C ASN A 118 7.23 -21.73 -17.48
N SER A 119 8.36 -21.21 -17.95
CA SER A 119 9.31 -20.46 -17.12
C SER A 119 8.73 -19.08 -16.80
N THR A 120 8.19 -18.37 -17.80
CA THR A 120 7.50 -17.09 -17.61
C THR A 120 6.32 -17.24 -16.65
N LYS A 121 5.52 -18.31 -16.81
CA LYS A 121 4.43 -18.64 -15.87
C LYS A 121 4.95 -18.76 -14.43
N THR A 122 6.04 -19.51 -14.23
CA THR A 122 6.64 -19.72 -12.91
C THR A 122 7.13 -18.42 -12.28
N ILE A 123 7.82 -17.57 -13.06
CA ILE A 123 8.30 -16.26 -12.61
C ILE A 123 7.12 -15.37 -12.17
N VAL A 124 6.05 -15.33 -12.97
CA VAL A 124 4.84 -14.54 -12.68
C VAL A 124 4.07 -15.09 -11.48
N GLU A 125 4.01 -16.40 -11.31
CA GLU A 125 3.38 -17.05 -10.14
C GLU A 125 4.15 -16.79 -8.85
N ASN A 126 5.48 -16.73 -8.93
CA ASN A 126 6.33 -16.33 -7.81
C ASN A 126 6.12 -14.86 -7.43
N TYR A 127 6.00 -13.96 -8.41
CA TYR A 127 5.63 -12.57 -8.15
C TYR A 127 4.24 -12.47 -7.50
N GLN A 128 3.26 -13.21 -8.03
CA GLN A 128 1.90 -13.25 -7.48
C GLN A 128 1.87 -13.73 -6.04
N SER A 129 2.58 -14.80 -5.71
CA SER A 129 2.60 -15.33 -4.34
C SER A 129 3.21 -14.34 -3.34
N LYS A 130 4.28 -13.63 -3.74
CA LYS A 130 4.92 -12.59 -2.93
C LYS A 130 4.04 -11.35 -2.72
N THR A 131 3.25 -10.98 -3.74
CA THR A 131 2.38 -9.78 -3.69
C THR A 131 0.97 -10.06 -3.16
N LEU A 132 0.56 -11.33 -3.09
CA LEU A 132 -0.78 -11.75 -2.67
C LEU A 132 -1.21 -11.18 -1.32
N PRO A 133 -0.40 -11.24 -0.23
CA PRO A 133 -0.83 -10.74 1.08
C PRO A 133 -1.15 -9.23 1.07
N TYR A 134 -0.43 -8.46 0.25
CA TYR A 134 -0.63 -7.03 0.09
C TYR A 134 -1.90 -6.75 -0.70
N ARG A 135 -2.07 -7.43 -1.85
CA ARG A 135 -3.25 -7.29 -2.70
C ARG A 135 -4.52 -7.71 -1.97
N GLU A 136 -4.52 -8.84 -1.28
CA GLU A 136 -5.72 -9.35 -0.59
C GLU A 136 -6.18 -8.40 0.51
N ARG A 137 -5.26 -7.81 1.28
CA ARG A 137 -5.61 -6.83 2.31
C ARG A 137 -6.26 -5.59 1.72
N LEU A 138 -5.72 -5.04 0.63
CA LEU A 138 -6.28 -3.87 -0.06
C LEU A 138 -7.65 -4.21 -0.69
N ALA A 139 -7.71 -5.33 -1.43
CA ALA A 139 -8.90 -5.79 -2.12
C ALA A 139 -10.06 -6.07 -1.15
N LEU A 140 -9.77 -6.58 0.05
CA LEU A 140 -10.79 -6.83 1.07
C LEU A 140 -11.53 -5.55 1.46
N ILE A 141 -10.82 -4.44 1.65
CA ILE A 141 -11.42 -3.15 1.98
C ILE A 141 -12.13 -2.57 0.75
N VAL A 142 -11.45 -2.52 -0.39
CA VAL A 142 -11.96 -1.92 -1.63
C VAL A 142 -13.23 -2.61 -2.13
N ASN A 143 -13.24 -3.95 -2.17
CA ASN A 143 -14.39 -4.72 -2.63
C ASN A 143 -15.58 -4.58 -1.69
N ARG A 144 -15.33 -4.57 -0.37
CA ARG A 144 -16.39 -4.37 0.62
C ARG A 144 -17.10 -3.02 0.42
N ILE A 145 -16.33 -1.97 0.15
CA ILE A 145 -16.86 -0.63 -0.13
C ILE A 145 -17.60 -0.57 -1.48
N LYS A 146 -17.05 -1.20 -2.54
CA LYS A 146 -17.59 -1.10 -3.90
C LYS A 146 -18.78 -2.01 -4.18
N HIS A 147 -18.79 -3.22 -3.63
CA HIS A 147 -19.70 -4.29 -4.06
C HIS A 147 -20.63 -4.79 -2.96
N GLU A 148 -20.33 -4.49 -1.70
CA GLU A 148 -21.07 -5.07 -0.57
C GLU A 148 -21.68 -4.00 0.34
N HIS A 149 -21.86 -2.77 -0.19
CA HIS A 149 -22.42 -1.60 0.49
C HIS A 149 -21.75 -1.25 1.83
N GLY A 150 -20.51 -1.69 2.04
CA GLY A 150 -19.76 -1.37 3.25
C GLY A 150 -19.43 0.11 3.30
N ARG A 151 -19.73 0.76 4.43
CA ARG A 151 -19.37 2.17 4.67
C ARG A 151 -18.14 2.29 5.54
N TYR A 152 -17.45 3.42 5.38
CA TYR A 152 -16.49 3.89 6.37
C TYR A 152 -17.24 4.41 7.58
N CYS A 153 -16.88 3.91 8.76
CA CYS A 153 -17.29 4.46 10.03
C CYS A 153 -16.03 4.92 10.77
N HIS A 154 -16.08 6.12 11.33
CA HIS A 154 -14.88 6.72 11.91
C HIS A 154 -14.85 6.56 13.42
N VAL A 155 -13.64 6.37 13.94
CA VAL A 155 -13.37 6.19 15.36
C VAL A 155 -12.29 7.18 15.78
N GLU A 156 -12.51 7.90 16.87
CA GLU A 156 -11.50 8.72 17.51
C GLU A 156 -11.24 8.21 18.92
N ALA A 157 -9.97 7.96 19.26
CA ALA A 157 -9.54 7.73 20.63
C ALA A 157 -8.84 8.96 21.18
N ARG A 158 -9.27 9.45 22.35
CA ARG A 158 -8.57 10.48 23.12
C ARG A 158 -7.85 9.83 24.29
N THR A 159 -6.54 10.02 24.33
CA THR A 159 -5.65 9.42 25.32
C THR A 159 -4.85 10.52 26.04
N ILE A 160 -4.08 10.14 27.06
CA ILE A 160 -3.14 11.05 27.71
C ILE A 160 -1.99 11.51 26.80
N PHE A 161 -1.74 10.80 25.69
CA PHE A 161 -0.64 11.10 24.77
C PHE A 161 -1.07 11.84 23.50
N GLY A 162 -2.38 12.05 23.33
CA GLY A 162 -2.93 12.71 22.15
C GLY A 162 -4.19 12.02 21.63
N ARG A 163 -4.55 12.35 20.39
CA ARG A 163 -5.72 11.80 19.69
C ARG A 163 -5.28 10.83 18.60
N VAL A 164 -6.05 9.77 18.41
CA VAL A 164 -5.88 8.81 17.31
C VAL A 164 -7.15 8.83 16.49
N LYS A 165 -7.04 9.16 15.20
CA LYS A 165 -8.11 8.97 14.23
C LYS A 165 -7.97 7.61 13.57
N GLY A 166 -9.09 6.94 13.39
CA GLY A 166 -9.15 5.65 12.73
C GLY A 166 -10.51 5.38 12.11
N TYR A 167 -10.67 4.15 11.63
CA TYR A 167 -11.86 3.73 10.93
C TYR A 167 -12.14 2.26 11.13
N TYR A 168 -13.40 1.90 10.96
CA TYR A 168 -13.78 0.54 10.61
C TYR A 168 -14.65 0.52 9.36
N ILE A 169 -14.76 -0.66 8.75
CA ILE A 169 -15.59 -0.91 7.59
C ILE A 169 -16.76 -1.77 8.04
N GLU A 170 -17.98 -1.37 7.67
CA GLU A 170 -19.20 -2.07 8.07
C GLU A 170 -19.26 -3.52 7.55
N GLY A 171 -19.52 -4.43 8.49
CA GLY A 171 -20.07 -5.76 8.32
C GLY A 171 -21.52 -5.79 8.80
N ILE A 172 -22.27 -6.81 8.39
CA ILE A 172 -23.63 -7.05 8.86
C ILE A 172 -23.76 -8.50 9.33
N THR A 173 -24.37 -8.69 10.50
CA THR A 173 -24.70 -10.02 11.04
C THR A 173 -26.03 -10.52 10.48
N GLN A 174 -26.33 -11.81 10.69
CA GLN A 174 -27.61 -12.40 10.25
C GLN A 174 -28.84 -11.74 10.90
N ASP A 175 -28.70 -11.20 12.11
CA ASP A 175 -29.77 -10.48 12.82
C ASP A 175 -29.86 -8.98 12.45
N GLY A 176 -29.09 -8.55 11.44
CA GLY A 176 -29.11 -7.16 10.94
C GLY A 176 -28.30 -6.16 11.77
N THR A 177 -27.48 -6.62 12.71
CA THR A 177 -26.60 -5.75 13.50
C THR A 177 -25.40 -5.31 12.67
N ILE A 178 -25.13 -4.00 12.62
CA ILE A 178 -23.93 -3.46 11.99
C ILE A 178 -22.74 -3.63 12.93
N ILE A 179 -21.68 -4.25 12.43
CA ILE A 179 -20.46 -4.54 13.19
C ILE A 179 -19.22 -4.16 12.37
N PRO A 180 -18.03 -4.03 12.97
CA PRO A 180 -16.79 -4.04 12.20
C PRO A 180 -16.63 -5.35 11.44
N HIS A 181 -16.37 -5.28 10.13
CA HIS A 181 -16.24 -6.44 9.29
C HIS A 181 -15.11 -7.36 9.79
N SER A 182 -15.46 -8.57 10.22
CA SER A 182 -14.58 -9.45 11.02
C SER A 182 -13.25 -9.82 10.37
N ARG A 183 -13.19 -9.88 9.03
CA ARG A 183 -11.94 -10.15 8.30
C ARG A 183 -11.03 -8.93 8.19
N ILE A 184 -11.59 -7.72 8.25
CA ILE A 184 -10.82 -6.46 8.18
C ILE A 184 -10.44 -6.02 9.60
N HIS A 185 -11.33 -6.23 10.55
CA HIS A 185 -11.24 -5.82 11.95
C HIS A 185 -11.34 -7.05 12.87
N PRO A 186 -10.26 -7.85 13.02
CA PRO A 186 -10.26 -9.00 13.90
C PRO A 186 -10.55 -8.60 15.35
N MET A 187 -11.30 -9.44 16.06
CA MET A 187 -11.59 -9.17 17.47
C MET A 187 -10.33 -9.22 18.32
N PHE A 188 -10.27 -8.34 19.31
CA PHE A 188 -9.19 -8.30 20.30
C PHE A 188 -9.76 -8.38 21.70
N LYS A 189 -9.34 -9.38 22.48
CA LYS A 189 -9.81 -9.62 23.85
C LYS A 189 -11.35 -9.61 23.96
N GLY A 190 -12.03 -10.22 22.98
CA GLY A 190 -13.49 -10.32 22.92
C GLY A 190 -14.21 -9.03 22.51
N MET A 191 -13.51 -8.02 22.02
CA MET A 191 -14.10 -6.76 21.55
C MET A 191 -13.87 -6.58 20.05
N HIS A 192 -14.80 -5.91 19.38
CA HIS A 192 -14.58 -5.41 18.04
C HIS A 192 -13.50 -4.32 18.04
N THR A 193 -12.76 -4.22 16.93
CA THR A 193 -11.62 -3.30 16.77
C THR A 193 -11.86 -2.33 15.62
N ALA A 194 -10.97 -1.36 15.50
CA ALA A 194 -10.85 -0.46 14.37
C ALA A 194 -9.37 -0.36 13.98
N ILE A 195 -9.09 0.35 12.89
CA ILE A 195 -7.74 0.56 12.40
C ILE A 195 -7.38 2.03 12.52
N SER A 196 -6.23 2.35 13.11
CA SER A 196 -5.75 3.73 13.12
C SER A 196 -5.14 4.09 11.78
N TYR A 197 -5.39 5.32 11.34
CA TYR A 197 -4.74 5.85 10.16
C TYR A 197 -3.22 5.98 10.33
N ASN A 198 -2.76 6.21 11.57
CA ASN A 198 -1.35 6.29 11.93
C ASN A 198 -0.60 4.99 11.60
N ARG A 199 -1.21 3.83 11.88
CA ARG A 199 -0.64 2.52 11.54
C ARG A 199 -0.66 2.29 10.04
N ASP A 200 -1.83 2.46 9.43
CA ASP A 200 -2.08 2.07 8.05
C ASP A 200 -1.23 2.85 7.07
N ILE A 201 -1.10 4.16 7.25
CA ILE A 201 -0.34 5.00 6.32
C ILE A 201 1.15 4.63 6.25
N LYS A 202 1.76 4.33 7.41
CA LYS A 202 3.15 3.86 7.49
C LYS A 202 3.30 2.49 6.82
N ASN A 203 2.35 1.59 7.09
CA ASN A 203 2.30 0.28 6.45
C ASN A 203 2.21 0.39 4.93
N TYR A 204 1.27 1.18 4.41
CA TYR A 204 1.05 1.33 2.97
C TYR A 204 2.26 1.93 2.26
N LEU A 205 2.93 2.91 2.88
CA LEU A 205 4.13 3.49 2.26
C LEU A 205 5.27 2.46 2.17
N ALA A 206 5.52 1.70 3.23
CA ALA A 206 6.50 0.61 3.17
C ALA A 206 6.09 -0.47 2.17
N ASP A 207 4.80 -0.80 2.09
CA ASP A 207 4.28 -1.79 1.16
C ASP A 207 4.48 -1.37 -0.29
N PHE A 208 4.33 -0.09 -0.61
CA PHE A 208 4.64 0.44 -1.95
C PHE A 208 6.11 0.14 -2.33
N TYR A 209 7.07 0.44 -1.46
CA TYR A 209 8.49 0.15 -1.71
C TYR A 209 8.79 -1.36 -1.77
N ILE A 210 8.15 -2.16 -0.92
CA ILE A 210 8.30 -3.63 -0.95
C ILE A 210 7.74 -4.22 -2.25
N LEU A 211 6.56 -3.76 -2.68
CA LEU A 211 5.95 -4.15 -3.94
C LEU A 211 6.86 -3.78 -5.11
N SER A 212 7.41 -2.56 -5.13
CA SER A 212 8.39 -2.17 -6.15
C SER A 212 9.64 -3.06 -6.15
N HIS A 213 10.15 -3.47 -4.99
CA HIS A 213 11.29 -4.39 -4.91
C HIS A 213 10.95 -5.75 -5.55
N PHE A 214 9.79 -6.33 -5.23
CA PHE A 214 9.35 -7.58 -5.86
C PHE A 214 9.19 -7.44 -7.37
N MET A 215 8.62 -6.32 -7.83
CA MET A 215 8.48 -6.03 -9.26
C MET A 215 9.85 -5.91 -9.94
N ALA A 216 10.81 -5.21 -9.34
CA ALA A 216 12.16 -5.04 -9.87
C ALA A 216 12.87 -6.39 -10.03
N ALA A 217 12.85 -7.23 -8.98
CA ALA A 217 13.40 -8.57 -9.01
C ALA A 217 12.76 -9.42 -10.12
N THR A 218 11.43 -9.38 -10.26
CA THR A 218 10.72 -10.11 -11.32
C THR A 218 11.07 -9.61 -12.72
N MET A 219 11.25 -8.29 -12.90
CA MET A 219 11.70 -7.76 -14.20
C MET A 219 13.11 -8.24 -14.55
N HIS A 220 14.05 -8.27 -13.58
CA HIS A 220 15.36 -8.86 -13.81
C HIS A 220 15.28 -10.33 -14.24
N GLU A 221 14.46 -11.14 -13.55
CA GLU A 221 14.25 -12.55 -13.92
C GLU A 221 13.70 -12.69 -15.35
N LEU A 222 12.73 -11.87 -15.75
CA LEU A 222 12.16 -11.89 -17.09
C LEU A 222 13.16 -11.44 -18.16
N ILE A 223 13.95 -10.39 -17.90
CA ILE A 223 14.97 -9.90 -18.84
C ILE A 223 16.04 -10.97 -19.06
N GLN A 224 16.52 -11.60 -17.98
CA GLN A 224 17.51 -12.66 -18.07
C GLN A 224 16.95 -13.89 -18.82
N HIS A 225 15.68 -14.26 -18.60
CA HIS A 225 15.04 -15.40 -19.27
C HIS A 225 14.82 -15.17 -20.76
N HIS A 226 14.24 -14.02 -21.16
CA HIS A 226 13.88 -13.77 -22.57
C HIS A 226 15.02 -13.26 -23.43
N TYR A 227 16.01 -12.59 -22.84
CA TYR A 227 17.09 -11.93 -23.59
C TYR A 227 18.49 -12.43 -23.22
N GLY A 228 18.65 -13.16 -22.12
CA GLY A 228 19.97 -13.58 -21.63
C GLY A 228 20.84 -12.42 -21.13
N ILE A 229 20.22 -11.26 -20.87
CA ILE A 229 20.92 -10.02 -20.51
C ILE A 229 20.85 -9.80 -19.00
N THR A 230 22.00 -9.47 -18.40
CA THR A 230 22.05 -8.85 -17.08
C THR A 230 22.07 -7.33 -17.24
N LEU A 231 21.09 -6.65 -16.64
CA LEU A 231 20.96 -5.19 -16.74
C LEU A 231 22.15 -4.50 -16.04
N SER A 232 22.81 -3.58 -16.74
CA SER A 232 23.80 -2.71 -16.12
C SER A 232 23.08 -1.56 -15.41
N MET A 233 23.22 -1.51 -14.08
CA MET A 233 22.56 -0.51 -13.24
C MET A 233 23.42 0.74 -13.14
N ASN A 234 23.25 1.68 -14.07
CA ASN A 234 23.85 3.00 -13.92
C ASN A 234 23.07 3.80 -12.86
N LEU A 235 23.77 4.67 -12.13
CA LEU A 235 23.14 5.60 -11.20
C LEU A 235 22.20 6.53 -11.97
N GLN A 236 20.95 6.60 -11.51
CA GLN A 236 19.93 7.43 -12.14
C GLN A 236 19.52 8.51 -11.17
N GLU A 237 19.57 9.77 -11.60
CA GLU A 237 19.01 10.87 -10.83
C GLU A 237 17.47 10.84 -10.89
N CYS A 238 16.83 11.32 -9.83
CA CYS A 238 15.39 11.52 -9.80
C CYS A 238 15.08 12.98 -9.44
N GLN A 239 14.33 13.65 -10.32
CA GLN A 239 13.92 15.05 -10.12
C GLN A 239 12.99 15.22 -8.91
N ASP A 240 12.31 14.15 -8.50
CA ASP A 240 11.35 14.17 -7.40
C ASP A 240 11.96 13.72 -6.05
N ASP A 241 13.28 13.53 -5.94
CA ASP A 241 13.95 13.14 -4.68
C ASP A 241 13.52 13.99 -3.48
N VAL A 242 13.43 15.31 -3.68
CA VAL A 242 13.01 16.26 -2.63
C VAL A 242 11.56 16.00 -2.20
N LYS A 243 10.65 15.77 -3.15
CA LYS A 243 9.25 15.47 -2.83
C LYS A 243 9.12 14.13 -2.13
N ILE A 244 9.88 13.13 -2.57
CA ILE A 244 9.87 11.79 -2.00
C ILE A 244 10.33 11.83 -0.54
N ILE A 245 11.45 12.51 -0.24
CA ILE A 245 11.95 12.60 1.13
C ILE A 245 11.01 13.42 2.01
N ASP A 246 10.42 14.51 1.49
CA ASP A 246 9.46 15.33 2.23
C ASP A 246 8.18 14.54 2.54
N LEU A 247 7.68 13.72 1.61
CA LEU A 247 6.55 12.84 1.86
C LEU A 247 6.89 11.78 2.92
N CYS A 248 8.04 11.12 2.79
CA CYS A 248 8.47 10.12 3.77
C CYS A 248 8.64 10.74 5.16
N GLU A 249 9.16 11.98 5.25
CA GLU A 249 9.29 12.76 6.48
C GLU A 249 7.94 13.05 7.13
N LYS A 250 6.96 13.51 6.34
CA LYS A 250 5.59 13.70 6.84
C LYS A 250 5.02 12.39 7.40
N VAL A 251 5.11 11.29 6.64
CA VAL A 251 4.58 9.99 7.07
C VAL A 251 5.32 9.44 8.30
N SER A 252 6.64 9.60 8.39
CA SER A 252 7.40 9.15 9.56
C SER A 252 7.06 9.95 10.81
N ASN A 253 6.79 11.25 10.65
CA ASN A 253 6.46 12.17 11.74
C ASN A 253 5.03 12.02 12.28
N ILE A 254 4.18 11.25 11.59
CA ILE A 254 2.87 10.87 12.14
C ILE A 254 3.08 10.16 13.48
N PRO A 255 2.37 10.57 14.56
CA PRO A 255 2.63 10.04 15.89
C PRO A 255 2.53 8.51 15.97
N ASP A 256 3.48 7.89 16.69
CA ASP A 256 3.47 6.47 17.06
C ASP A 256 2.46 6.22 18.19
N LEU A 257 1.20 6.56 17.93
CA LEU A 257 0.08 6.40 18.82
C LEU A 257 -1.03 5.65 18.06
N PHE A 258 -1.35 4.45 18.54
CA PHE A 258 -2.20 3.49 17.85
C PHE A 258 -3.39 3.08 18.73
N PHE A 259 -4.35 2.35 18.18
CA PHE A 259 -5.36 1.70 19.00
C PHE A 259 -4.76 0.55 19.85
N PRO A 260 -5.42 0.15 20.95
CA PRO A 260 -4.80 -0.76 21.92
C PRO A 260 -4.31 -2.10 21.32
N ASP A 261 -5.09 -2.69 20.43
CA ASP A 261 -4.78 -3.95 19.74
C ASP A 261 -3.60 -3.84 18.77
N GLU A 262 -3.42 -2.68 18.16
CA GLU A 262 -2.40 -2.46 17.13
C GLU A 262 -0.98 -2.47 17.69
N SER A 263 -0.81 -2.06 18.94
CA SER A 263 0.51 -2.05 19.62
C SER A 263 1.07 -3.44 19.92
N GLU A 264 0.23 -4.48 19.81
CA GLU A 264 0.59 -5.89 19.94
C GLU A 264 0.77 -6.57 18.56
N SER A 265 0.56 -5.84 17.46
CA SER A 265 0.65 -6.34 16.08
C SER A 265 1.98 -6.00 15.40
N GLU A 266 2.21 -6.54 14.20
CA GLU A 266 3.35 -6.16 13.37
C GLU A 266 3.19 -4.72 12.86
N LEU A 267 4.13 -3.86 13.24
CA LEU A 267 4.17 -2.46 12.83
C LEU A 267 5.30 -2.20 11.83
N THR A 268 5.20 -1.08 11.13
CA THR A 268 6.25 -0.57 10.24
C THR A 268 7.00 0.57 10.92
N GLN A 269 8.33 0.51 10.85
CA GLN A 269 9.20 1.60 11.23
C GLN A 269 9.79 2.24 9.97
N ILE A 270 9.73 3.58 9.88
CA ILE A 270 10.35 4.37 8.83
C ILE A 270 11.45 5.20 9.47
N ILE A 271 12.68 5.05 8.99
CA ILE A 271 13.86 5.76 9.50
C ILE A 271 14.38 6.68 8.40
N LEU A 272 14.58 7.94 8.74
CA LEU A 272 15.09 8.95 7.82
C LEU A 272 16.39 9.52 8.35
N LYS A 273 17.39 9.56 7.48
CA LYS A 273 18.63 10.30 7.70
C LYS A 273 18.75 11.29 6.55
N ARG A 274 18.09 12.44 6.72
CA ARG A 274 17.90 13.42 5.65
C ARG A 274 19.22 13.97 5.11
N GLU A 275 20.15 14.27 6.01
CA GLU A 275 21.49 14.77 5.66
C GLU A 275 22.31 13.75 4.87
N GLU A 276 22.11 12.46 5.15
CA GLU A 276 22.77 11.35 4.45
C GLU A 276 22.00 10.90 3.20
N GLY A 277 20.81 11.46 2.93
CA GLY A 277 19.94 11.01 1.84
C GLY A 277 19.56 9.53 1.97
N ILE A 278 19.14 9.09 3.16
CA ILE A 278 18.74 7.70 3.42
C ILE A 278 17.30 7.61 3.93
N ILE A 279 16.55 6.68 3.33
CA ILE A 279 15.22 6.24 3.75
C ILE A 279 15.26 4.74 4.01
N GLU A 280 14.90 4.31 5.22
CA GLU A 280 14.83 2.89 5.59
C GLU A 280 13.39 2.52 5.97
N PHE A 281 12.87 1.45 5.37
CA PHE A 281 11.58 0.85 5.68
C PHE A 281 11.81 -0.51 6.32
N GLN A 282 11.41 -0.65 7.58
CA GLN A 282 11.57 -1.88 8.35
C GLN A 282 10.22 -2.45 8.78
N LYS A 283 9.91 -3.64 8.26
CA LYS A 283 8.65 -4.35 8.50
C LYS A 283 8.90 -5.84 8.69
N PRO A 284 8.74 -6.42 9.89
CA PRO A 284 8.29 -5.77 11.12
C PRO A 284 9.32 -4.79 11.66
N ALA A 285 8.85 -3.79 12.41
CA ALA A 285 9.65 -2.81 13.12
C ALA A 285 10.63 -3.45 14.12
N THR A 286 11.69 -2.72 14.48
CA THR A 286 12.67 -3.24 15.46
C THR A 286 12.07 -3.43 16.84
N THR A 287 12.63 -4.37 17.62
CA THR A 287 12.31 -4.53 19.04
C THR A 287 12.53 -3.24 19.83
N ARG A 288 13.56 -2.46 19.48
CA ARG A 288 13.83 -1.16 20.11
C ARG A 288 12.68 -0.18 19.88
N TYR A 289 12.21 -0.06 18.65
CA TYR A 289 11.07 0.78 18.29
C TYR A 289 9.79 0.32 19.01
N MET A 290 9.51 -0.99 19.00
CA MET A 290 8.33 -1.53 19.68
C MET A 290 8.33 -1.26 21.19
N ARG A 291 9.51 -1.22 21.83
CA ARG A 291 9.67 -0.87 23.25
C ARG A 291 9.50 0.62 23.54
N SER A 292 9.74 1.50 22.56
CA SER A 292 9.54 2.95 22.72
C SER A 292 8.10 3.41 22.49
N LEU A 293 7.21 2.52 22.03
CA LEU A 293 5.82 2.86 21.76
C LEU A 293 5.09 3.29 23.02
N ARG A 294 4.32 4.38 22.90
CA ARG A 294 3.45 4.87 23.97
C ARG A 294 2.22 3.98 24.05
N ARG A 295 2.04 3.31 25.20
CA ARG A 295 0.88 2.45 25.47
C ARG A 295 -0.01 3.08 26.52
N TYR A 296 -1.32 2.99 26.33
CA TYR A 296 -2.31 3.52 27.25
C TYR A 296 -3.37 2.46 27.55
N SER A 297 -3.89 2.47 28.77
CA SER A 297 -4.99 1.60 29.19
C SER A 297 -6.34 2.32 29.14
N ASN A 298 -6.34 3.64 29.35
CA ASN A 298 -7.54 4.46 29.40
C ASN A 298 -7.60 5.38 28.18
N ALA A 299 -8.69 5.30 27.44
CA ALA A 299 -9.01 6.21 26.36
C ALA A 299 -10.51 6.48 26.30
N ARG A 300 -10.87 7.71 25.92
CA ARG A 300 -12.24 8.03 25.55
C ARG A 300 -12.40 7.73 24.06
N ILE A 301 -13.22 6.75 23.75
CA ILE A 301 -13.55 6.36 22.37
C ILE A 301 -14.81 7.10 21.93
N GLN A 302 -14.76 7.70 20.76
CA GLN A 302 -15.90 8.31 20.08
C GLN A 302 -16.07 7.63 18.72
N ASN A 303 -17.28 7.13 18.46
CA ASN A 303 -17.65 6.61 17.14
C ASN A 303 -18.49 7.66 16.41
N VAL A 304 -18.22 7.82 15.11
CA VAL A 304 -18.97 8.71 14.22
C VAL A 304 -19.73 7.83 13.25
N LEU A 305 -21.05 7.86 13.38
CA LEU A 305 -21.98 6.99 12.68
C LEU A 305 -22.92 7.83 11.84
N THR A 306 -23.22 7.35 10.64
CA THR A 306 -24.24 7.94 9.77
C THR A 306 -25.41 6.98 9.64
N ALA A 307 -26.57 7.38 10.17
CA ALA A 307 -27.79 6.57 10.05
C ALA A 307 -28.27 6.51 8.59
N ASP A 308 -28.83 5.37 8.19
CA ASP A 308 -29.49 5.16 6.88
C ASP A 308 -31.02 5.16 6.96
N GLY A 309 -31.58 5.39 8.15
CA GLY A 309 -33.02 5.35 8.39
C GLY A 309 -33.62 3.94 8.49
N ALA A 310 -32.82 2.87 8.36
CA ALA A 310 -33.29 1.48 8.45
C ALA A 310 -32.57 0.67 9.55
N THR A 311 -31.29 0.95 9.78
CA THR A 311 -30.49 0.26 10.78
C THR A 311 -30.92 0.67 12.20
N THR A 312 -31.02 -0.32 13.09
CA THR A 312 -31.42 -0.09 14.49
C THR A 312 -30.43 -0.65 15.51
N LYS A 313 -29.39 -1.39 15.09
CA LYS A 313 -28.43 -2.05 15.98
C LYS A 313 -27.00 -1.89 15.48
N TRP A 314 -26.10 -1.56 16.40
CA TRP A 314 -24.66 -1.43 16.15
C TRP A 314 -23.86 -2.08 17.27
N ALA A 315 -22.84 -2.86 16.92
CA ALA A 315 -21.77 -3.24 17.84
C ALA A 315 -20.55 -2.36 17.56
N LEU A 316 -20.17 -1.51 18.52
CA LEU A 316 -19.15 -0.50 18.31
C LEU A 316 -17.74 -1.01 18.68
N PRO A 317 -16.69 -0.64 17.92
CA PRO A 317 -15.31 -0.93 18.30
C PRO A 317 -14.96 -0.46 19.71
N TYR A 318 -14.26 -1.31 20.47
CA TYR A 318 -13.79 -1.03 21.84
C TYR A 318 -14.89 -0.77 22.88
N PHE A 319 -16.13 -1.15 22.59
CA PHE A 319 -17.20 -1.24 23.57
C PHE A 319 -17.53 -2.72 23.81
N LYS A 320 -17.61 -3.13 25.07
CA LYS A 320 -18.28 -4.38 25.41
C LYS A 320 -19.77 -4.09 25.39
N GLY A 321 -20.51 -4.71 24.47
CA GLY A 321 -21.96 -4.69 24.55
C GLY A 321 -22.40 -5.35 25.85
N GLU A 322 -23.26 -4.66 26.61
CA GLU A 322 -24.09 -5.31 27.63
C GLU A 322 -25.31 -5.96 26.99
#